data_AF-A0A119MDJ0-F1
#
_entry.id   AF-A0A119MDJ0-F1
#
_cell.length_a   1.000
_cell.length_b   1.000
_cell.length_c   1.000
_cell.angle_alpha   90.00
_cell.angle_beta   90.00
_cell.angle_gamma   90.00
#
_symmetry.space_group_name_H-M   'P 1'
#
loop_
_entity.id
_entity.type
_entity.pdbx_description
1 polymer ?
#
loop_
_entity_poly.entity_id
_entity_poly.type
_entity_poly.pdbx_seq_one_letter_code
_entity_poly.pdbx_strand_id
1 'polypeptide(L)'
;MDQLFLKMPHLHRTLDRAHADLIATAEAIAAAHGLHPCGPVDWDNGLRDAARVSLTAYRPRHEHGNRYAVTRFFDGYYASVECVTPEQAAQALSVSTRAEFEAIVSPRAGHLVDDAGVAQSEDGDGTHATFLSVDVDA
;
A
#
# COMPACT_ATOMS: atom_id res chain seq x y z
N MET A 1 24.94 -3.00 -32.71
CA MET A 1 24.80 -2.79 -31.25
C MET A 1 24.24 -4.08 -30.66
N ASP A 2 25.07 -4.89 -30.02
CA ASP A 2 24.62 -6.06 -29.28
C ASP A 2 24.20 -5.62 -27.87
N GLN A 3 22.90 -5.59 -27.62
CA GLN A 3 22.37 -5.33 -26.28
C GLN A 3 22.59 -6.59 -25.42
N LEU A 4 23.58 -6.53 -24.53
CA LEU A 4 23.97 -7.61 -23.61
C LEU A 4 22.80 -8.17 -22.76
N PHE A 5 21.75 -7.38 -22.54
CA PHE A 5 20.58 -7.76 -21.74
C PHE A 5 19.70 -8.84 -22.40
N LEU A 6 19.74 -8.98 -23.74
CA LEU A 6 18.97 -10.00 -24.48
C LEU A 6 19.52 -11.42 -24.31
N LYS A 7 20.70 -11.59 -23.70
CA LYS A 7 21.36 -12.90 -23.49
C LYS A 7 21.42 -13.35 -22.02
N MET A 8 20.56 -12.83 -21.16
CA MET A 8 20.46 -13.27 -19.76
C MET A 8 19.16 -14.04 -19.50
N PRO A 9 19.06 -15.31 -19.92
CA PRO A 9 17.83 -16.11 -19.78
C PRO A 9 17.36 -16.25 -18.32
N HIS A 10 18.29 -16.17 -17.36
CA HIS A 10 17.98 -16.25 -15.93
C HIS A 10 17.25 -15.01 -15.41
N LEU A 11 17.58 -13.82 -15.92
CA LEU A 11 16.94 -12.57 -15.46
C LEU A 11 15.46 -12.53 -15.86
N HIS A 12 15.17 -12.88 -17.12
CA HIS A 12 13.80 -12.97 -17.62
C HIS A 12 12.97 -13.94 -16.79
N ARG A 13 13.49 -15.15 -16.55
CA ARG A 13 12.80 -16.17 -15.76
C ARG A 13 12.51 -15.72 -14.32
N THR A 14 13.42 -15.00 -13.68
CA THR A 14 13.21 -14.49 -12.31
C THR A 14 12.19 -13.35 -12.28
N LEU A 15 12.22 -12.44 -13.25
CA LEU A 15 11.22 -11.36 -13.36
C LEU A 15 9.82 -11.93 -13.60
N ASP A 16 9.71 -12.91 -14.50
CA ASP A 16 8.44 -13.59 -14.81
C ASP A 16 7.91 -14.32 -13.57
N ARG A 17 8.78 -15.00 -12.81
CA ARG A 17 8.36 -15.70 -11.60
C ARG A 17 7.86 -14.73 -10.52
N ALA A 18 8.62 -13.67 -10.25
CA ALA A 18 8.22 -12.69 -9.25
C ALA A 18 6.95 -11.91 -9.65
N HIS A 19 6.72 -11.70 -10.96
CA HIS A 19 5.45 -11.17 -11.44
C HIS A 19 4.30 -12.16 -11.25
N ALA A 20 4.50 -13.45 -11.57
CA ALA A 20 3.49 -14.47 -11.32
C ALA A 20 3.12 -14.60 -9.83
N ASP A 21 4.11 -14.53 -8.94
CA ASP A 21 3.88 -14.58 -7.49
C ASP A 21 3.13 -13.33 -6.99
N LEU A 22 3.39 -12.15 -7.58
CA LEU A 22 2.61 -10.92 -7.33
C LEU A 22 1.14 -11.10 -7.72
N ILE A 23 0.88 -11.58 -8.95
CA ILE A 23 -0.48 -11.75 -9.44
C ILE A 23 -1.23 -12.81 -8.62
N ALA A 24 -0.60 -13.93 -8.27
CA ALA A 24 -1.20 -14.95 -7.42
C ALA A 24 -1.57 -14.40 -6.03
N THR A 25 -0.71 -13.54 -5.45
CA THR A 25 -0.98 -12.90 -4.16
C THR A 25 -2.14 -11.91 -4.26
N ALA A 26 -2.14 -11.07 -5.30
CA ALA A 26 -3.22 -10.13 -5.53
C ALA A 26 -4.56 -10.82 -5.80
N GLU A 27 -4.57 -11.92 -6.54
CA GLU A 27 -5.75 -12.74 -6.79
C GLU A 27 -6.30 -13.34 -5.49
N ALA A 28 -5.43 -13.84 -4.60
CA ALA A 28 -5.85 -14.36 -3.30
C ALA A 28 -6.50 -13.27 -2.43
N ILE A 29 -5.94 -12.06 -2.41
CA ILE A 29 -6.52 -10.91 -1.73
C ILE A 29 -7.88 -10.55 -2.35
N ALA A 30 -7.92 -10.40 -3.68
CA ALA A 30 -9.15 -10.10 -4.42
C ALA A 30 -10.27 -11.10 -4.09
N ALA A 31 -9.97 -12.39 -4.14
CA ALA A 31 -10.91 -13.46 -3.82
C ALA A 31 -11.43 -13.37 -2.37
N ALA A 32 -10.55 -13.09 -1.41
CA ALA A 32 -10.93 -12.90 -0.01
C ALA A 32 -11.87 -11.69 0.21
N HIS A 33 -11.81 -10.70 -0.67
CA HIS A 33 -12.65 -9.49 -0.64
C HIS A 33 -13.80 -9.50 -1.64
N GLY A 34 -14.08 -10.64 -2.29
CA GLY A 34 -15.19 -10.77 -3.25
C GLY A 34 -15.01 -9.95 -4.52
N LEU A 35 -13.78 -9.61 -4.89
CA LEU A 35 -13.48 -8.97 -6.17
C LEU A 35 -13.32 -10.02 -7.26
N HIS A 36 -13.66 -9.64 -8.49
CA HIS A 36 -13.60 -10.47 -9.67
C HIS A 36 -12.56 -9.92 -10.66
N PRO A 37 -11.85 -10.80 -11.40
CA PRO A 37 -10.86 -10.36 -12.37
C PRO A 37 -11.54 -9.56 -13.50
N CYS A 38 -11.01 -8.37 -13.76
CA CYS A 38 -11.42 -7.52 -14.89
C CYS A 38 -10.25 -7.21 -15.85
N GLY A 39 -9.05 -7.69 -15.54
CA GLY A 39 -7.87 -7.66 -16.39
C GLY A 39 -6.79 -8.62 -15.90
N PRO A 40 -5.63 -8.70 -16.58
CA PRO A 40 -4.52 -9.55 -16.17
C PRO A 40 -3.93 -9.18 -14.81
N VAL A 41 -4.12 -7.94 -14.39
CA VAL A 41 -3.54 -7.34 -13.18
C VAL A 41 -4.57 -6.58 -12.35
N ASP A 42 -5.86 -6.70 -12.69
CA ASP A 42 -6.94 -5.85 -12.18
C ASP A 42 -8.12 -6.70 -11.72
N TRP A 43 -8.68 -6.33 -10.57
CA TRP A 43 -9.88 -6.92 -9.98
C TRP A 43 -10.81 -5.82 -9.48
N ASP A 44 -12.12 -6.00 -9.66
CA ASP A 44 -13.14 -5.11 -9.10
C ASP A 44 -14.39 -5.87 -8.66
N ASN A 45 -15.28 -5.20 -7.95
CA ASN A 45 -16.54 -5.78 -7.50
C ASN A 45 -17.67 -5.70 -8.54
N GLY A 46 -17.38 -5.35 -9.80
CA GLY A 46 -18.36 -5.16 -10.87
C GLY A 46 -19.30 -3.97 -10.68
N LEU A 47 -19.16 -3.21 -9.59
CA LEU A 47 -20.00 -2.07 -9.28
C LEU A 47 -19.39 -0.78 -9.83
N ARG A 48 -20.25 0.18 -10.10
CA ARG A 48 -19.88 1.53 -10.54
C ARG A 48 -20.11 2.53 -9.42
N ASP A 49 -19.57 3.72 -9.63
CA ASP A 49 -19.84 4.90 -8.80
C ASP A 49 -19.63 4.62 -7.31
N ALA A 50 -20.69 4.81 -6.50
CA ALA A 50 -20.59 4.90 -5.06
C ALA A 50 -20.19 3.63 -4.32
N ALA A 51 -20.24 2.49 -4.99
CA ALA A 51 -19.88 1.21 -4.43
C ALA A 51 -18.63 0.60 -5.08
N ARG A 52 -17.97 1.31 -6.00
CA ARG A 52 -16.83 0.74 -6.73
C ARG A 52 -15.65 0.50 -5.78
N VAL A 53 -15.14 -0.71 -5.82
CA VAL A 53 -13.90 -1.14 -5.16
C VAL A 53 -13.06 -1.87 -6.20
N SER A 54 -11.80 -1.49 -6.32
CA SER A 54 -10.86 -2.17 -7.23
C SER A 54 -9.48 -2.33 -6.62
N LEU A 55 -8.79 -3.38 -7.07
CA LEU A 55 -7.41 -3.72 -6.76
C LEU A 55 -6.64 -3.87 -8.08
N THR A 56 -5.47 -3.24 -8.17
CA THR A 56 -4.54 -3.38 -9.28
C THR A 56 -3.16 -3.76 -8.75
N ALA A 57 -2.54 -4.79 -9.31
CA ALA A 57 -1.22 -5.26 -8.89
C ALA A 57 -0.16 -4.97 -9.96
N TYR A 58 0.88 -4.24 -9.62
CA TYR A 58 1.90 -3.88 -10.61
C TYR A 58 3.29 -3.79 -9.99
N ARG A 59 4.30 -3.74 -10.87
CA ARG A 59 5.70 -3.54 -10.49
C ARG A 59 6.16 -2.23 -11.14
N PRO A 60 6.42 -1.16 -10.37
CA PRO A 60 6.92 0.08 -10.94
C PRO A 60 8.19 -0.16 -11.72
N ARG A 61 8.37 0.58 -12.82
CA ARG A 61 9.57 0.44 -13.66
C ARG A 61 10.84 0.96 -12.98
N HIS A 62 10.70 2.01 -12.16
CA HIS A 62 11.81 2.75 -11.57
C HIS A 62 11.93 2.56 -10.05
N GLU A 63 10.99 1.87 -9.43
CA GLU A 63 11.05 1.54 -8.01
C GLU A 63 11.17 0.03 -7.85
N HIS A 64 11.96 -0.40 -6.87
CA HIS A 64 12.05 -1.80 -6.55
C HIS A 64 10.84 -2.23 -5.71
N GLY A 65 10.17 -3.29 -6.17
CA GLY A 65 9.17 -4.00 -5.38
C GLY A 65 7.84 -4.19 -6.11
N ASN A 66 6.92 -4.80 -5.37
CA ASN A 66 5.54 -4.96 -5.78
C ASN A 66 4.72 -3.78 -5.25
N ARG A 67 3.67 -3.43 -5.98
CA ARG A 67 2.67 -2.45 -5.58
C ARG A 67 1.28 -3.02 -5.78
N TYR A 68 0.41 -2.63 -4.87
CA TYR A 68 -1.01 -2.91 -4.92
C TYR A 68 -1.73 -1.56 -4.83
N ALA A 69 -2.30 -1.09 -5.93
CA ALA A 69 -3.17 0.07 -5.90
C ALA A 69 -4.59 -0.38 -5.54
N VAL A 70 -5.13 0.20 -4.48
CA VAL A 70 -6.53 0.00 -4.09
C VAL A 70 -7.27 1.30 -4.35
N THR A 71 -8.40 1.22 -5.05
CA THR A 71 -9.28 2.37 -5.30
C THR A 71 -10.65 2.07 -4.72
N ARG A 72 -11.21 3.05 -4.01
CA ARG A 72 -12.53 2.96 -3.38
C ARG A 72 -13.26 4.28 -3.50
N PHE A 73 -14.59 4.21 -3.44
CA PHE A 73 -15.43 5.39 -3.40
C PHE A 73 -15.88 5.70 -1.97
N PHE A 74 -15.75 6.96 -1.57
CA PHE A 74 -16.23 7.48 -0.29
C PHE A 74 -16.92 8.83 -0.53
N ASP A 75 -18.15 8.97 -0.04
CA ASP A 75 -18.86 10.26 0.05
C ASP A 75 -18.86 11.12 -1.23
N GLY A 76 -18.96 10.50 -2.41
CA GLY A 76 -18.97 11.22 -3.69
C GLY A 76 -17.62 11.27 -4.42
N TYR A 77 -16.55 10.78 -3.80
CA TYR A 77 -15.18 10.92 -4.31
C TYR A 77 -14.45 9.57 -4.38
N TYR A 78 -13.65 9.40 -5.43
CA TYR A 78 -12.68 8.32 -5.50
C TYR A 78 -11.47 8.64 -4.64
N ALA A 79 -11.05 7.68 -3.82
CA ALA A 79 -9.77 7.67 -3.15
C ALA A 79 -8.95 6.48 -3.65
N SER A 80 -7.65 6.69 -3.80
CA SER A 80 -6.71 5.64 -4.20
C SER A 80 -5.50 5.65 -3.28
N VAL A 81 -5.05 4.46 -2.90
CA VAL A 81 -3.85 4.25 -2.09
C VAL A 81 -2.94 3.24 -2.77
N GLU A 82 -1.63 3.49 -2.69
CA GLU A 82 -0.62 2.56 -3.16
C GLU A 82 0.00 1.85 -1.97
N CYS A 83 -0.26 0.55 -1.89
CA CYS A 83 0.24 -0.32 -0.83
C CYS A 83 1.52 -1.01 -1.29
N VAL A 84 2.52 -1.06 -0.41
CA VAL A 84 3.81 -1.72 -0.67
C VAL A 84 3.84 -3.16 -0.16
N THR A 85 2.90 -3.53 0.71
CA THR A 85 2.72 -4.90 1.20
C THR A 85 1.30 -5.43 0.91
N PRO A 86 1.12 -6.76 0.78
CA PRO A 86 -0.20 -7.35 0.60
C PRO A 86 -1.14 -7.12 1.78
N GLU A 87 -0.61 -7.04 3.01
CA GLU A 87 -1.39 -6.79 4.23
C GLU A 87 -2.00 -5.39 4.22
N GLN A 88 -1.24 -4.39 3.76
CA GLN A 88 -1.76 -3.03 3.57
C GLN A 88 -2.90 -3.01 2.54
N ALA A 89 -2.78 -3.77 1.45
CA ALA A 89 -3.82 -3.86 0.44
C ALA A 89 -5.09 -4.51 0.99
N ALA A 90 -4.96 -5.63 1.72
CA ALA A 90 -6.08 -6.28 2.38
C ALA A 90 -6.76 -5.37 3.43
N GLN A 91 -5.96 -4.63 4.20
CA GLN A 91 -6.49 -3.61 5.13
C GLN A 91 -7.26 -2.52 4.37
N ALA A 92 -6.71 -2.01 3.26
CA ALA A 92 -7.34 -0.97 2.44
C ALA A 92 -8.68 -1.42 1.83
N LEU A 93 -8.83 -2.71 1.55
CA LEU A 93 -10.10 -3.30 1.11
C LEU A 93 -11.10 -3.48 2.27
N SER A 94 -10.64 -3.53 3.51
CA SER A 94 -11.46 -3.82 4.70
C SER A 94 -11.98 -2.59 5.44
N VAL A 95 -11.32 -1.43 5.33
CA VAL A 95 -11.71 -0.22 6.06
C VAL A 95 -13.11 0.26 5.67
N SER A 96 -13.77 1.01 6.55
CA SER A 96 -15.14 1.49 6.28
C SER A 96 -15.20 2.99 6.04
N THR A 97 -14.16 3.73 6.45
CA THR A 97 -14.12 5.19 6.32
C THR A 97 -12.99 5.65 5.43
N ARG A 98 -13.17 6.84 4.83
CA ARG A 98 -12.14 7.50 4.04
C ARG A 98 -10.88 7.82 4.85
N ALA A 99 -11.06 8.28 6.10
CA ALA A 99 -9.94 8.63 6.96
C ALA A 99 -9.06 7.42 7.29
N GLU A 100 -9.67 6.26 7.60
CA GLU A 100 -8.94 5.01 7.79
C GLU A 100 -8.21 4.57 6.51
N PHE A 101 -8.85 4.74 5.35
CA PHE A 101 -8.26 4.40 4.06
C PHE A 101 -7.01 5.23 3.75
N GLU A 102 -7.09 6.55 3.91
CA GLU A 102 -5.96 7.47 3.68
C GLU A 102 -4.83 7.29 4.71
N ALA A 103 -5.16 6.85 5.93
CA ALA A 103 -4.18 6.58 6.98
C ALA A 103 -3.29 5.34 6.71
N ILE A 104 -3.64 4.48 5.75
CA ILE A 104 -2.86 3.26 5.44
C ILE A 104 -1.50 3.58 4.80
N VAL A 105 -1.44 4.64 3.99
CA VAL A 105 -0.20 5.09 3.33
C VAL A 105 0.45 6.24 4.08
N SER A 106 -0.29 6.89 4.97
CA SER A 106 0.30 7.83 5.92
C SER A 106 1.34 7.07 6.75
N PRO A 107 2.58 7.59 6.90
CA PRO A 107 3.53 6.99 7.81
C PRO A 107 2.89 7.04 9.20
N ARG A 108 2.44 5.89 9.71
CA ARG A 108 1.83 5.80 11.04
C ARG A 108 2.80 6.41 12.03
N ALA A 109 2.46 7.59 12.53
CA ALA A 109 3.10 8.15 13.69
C ALA A 109 2.88 7.16 14.84
N GLY A 110 3.97 6.52 15.28
CA GLY A 110 3.97 5.70 16.48
C GLY A 110 3.39 4.31 16.29
N HIS A 111 4.30 3.35 16.19
CA HIS A 111 4.18 2.08 16.88
C HIS A 111 3.76 2.32 18.35
N LEU A 112 2.46 2.46 18.62
CA LEU A 112 1.92 2.32 19.97
C LEU A 112 1.70 0.82 20.17
N VAL A 113 2.76 0.19 20.67
CA VAL A 113 2.67 -1.10 21.36
C VAL A 113 1.75 -0.88 22.57
N ASP A 114 0.63 -1.57 22.58
CA ASP A 114 -0.05 -1.94 23.82
C ASP A 114 0.94 -2.79 24.64
N ASP A 115 1.56 -2.18 25.66
CA ASP A 115 2.02 -2.92 26.82
C ASP A 115 1.26 -2.40 28.04
N ALA A 116 0.10 -3.02 28.27
CA ALA A 116 -0.59 -2.91 29.53
C ALA A 116 0.15 -3.77 30.56
N GLY A 117 1.03 -3.15 31.37
CA GLY A 117 1.85 -3.94 32.29
C GLY A 117 2.72 -3.20 33.33
N VAL A 118 2.10 -2.36 34.17
CA VAL A 118 2.47 -2.15 35.61
C VAL A 118 3.79 -1.43 35.99
N ALA A 119 3.57 -0.40 36.83
CA ALA A 119 4.38 0.14 37.95
C ALA A 119 5.50 1.19 37.73
N GLN A 120 5.16 2.41 38.16
CA GLN A 120 5.91 3.35 39.03
C GLN A 120 7.46 3.33 38.98
N SER A 121 8.06 4.47 38.63
CA SER A 121 8.78 5.33 39.59
C SER A 121 9.26 6.62 38.90
N GLU A 122 9.38 7.66 39.71
CA GLU A 122 9.77 9.04 39.39
C GLU A 122 11.17 9.18 38.78
N ASP A 123 11.36 10.34 38.15
CA ASP A 123 12.54 11.21 38.23
C ASP A 123 13.39 11.39 36.96
N GLY A 124 13.69 12.67 36.63
CA GLY A 124 14.84 13.06 35.81
C GLY A 124 14.61 13.70 34.43
N ASP A 125 14.39 15.02 34.44
CA ASP A 125 15.22 16.05 33.75
C ASP A 125 15.56 16.00 32.23
N GLY A 126 15.38 17.16 31.59
CA GLY A 126 16.06 17.63 30.36
C GLY A 126 15.61 16.98 29.04
N THR A 127 15.26 17.66 27.96
CA THR A 127 15.57 19.01 27.49
C THR A 127 14.66 19.28 26.28
N HIS A 128 14.12 20.48 26.13
CA HIS A 128 13.24 20.87 25.04
C HIS A 128 13.95 20.85 23.67
N ALA A 129 13.37 20.17 22.67
CA ALA A 129 13.80 20.28 21.28
C ALA A 129 12.96 21.35 20.56
N THR A 130 13.62 22.45 20.23
CA THR A 130 13.11 23.65 19.56
C THR A 130 12.72 23.37 18.11
N PHE A 131 11.50 23.75 17.70
CA PHE A 131 11.07 23.79 16.31
C PHE A 131 11.66 25.03 15.61
N LEU A 132 12.45 24.83 14.54
CA LEU A 132 12.88 25.92 13.67
C LEU A 132 11.83 26.13 12.57
N SER A 133 11.06 27.20 12.73
CA SER A 133 10.30 27.85 11.65
C SER A 133 11.28 28.56 10.72
N VAL A 134 11.19 28.33 9.42
CA VAL A 134 11.86 29.15 8.40
C VAL A 134 10.78 29.98 7.71
N ASP A 135 10.79 31.28 8.00
CA ASP A 135 10.07 32.29 7.22
C ASP A 135 10.73 32.43 5.85
N VAL A 136 9.90 32.37 4.81
CA VAL A 136 10.23 32.79 3.45
C VAL A 136 9.72 34.22 3.31
N ASP A 137 10.62 35.15 3.02
CA ASP A 137 10.25 36.52 2.64
C ASP A 137 10.42 36.70 1.12
N ALA A 138 9.55 37.53 0.55
CA ALA A 138 9.26 37.70 -0.87
C ALA A 138 10.30 38.51 -1.67
#